data_AF-A0A960WFL4-F1
#
_entry.id   AF-A0A960WFL4-F1
#
_cell.length_a   1.000
_cell.length_b   1.000
_cell.length_c   1.000
_cell.angle_alpha   90.00
_cell.angle_beta   90.00
_cell.angle_gamma   90.00
#
_symmetry.space_group_name_H-M   'P 1'
#
loop_
_entity.id
_entity.type
_entity.pdbx_description
1 polymer ?
#
loop_
_entity_poly.entity_id
_entity_poly.type
_entity_poly.pdbx_seq_one_letter_code
_entity_poly.pdbx_strand_id
1 'polypeptide(L)'
;HTNSRDEALGLPTDESATIALRTQQLIAEESGVTHTIDPLAGSYTIEKETARIVEGAKALIQKIDDIGGSIQAIDKQFFQNAIAERAYEFASRLETGEQKIVGVNAYQTEEAKAQDILKVDPALEKEQCDRLQAFRQNRDQGATTQALAQLKTAAQGQDNLMPHIIQAANAHATLGEIAHTLRGVFGLYQP
;
A
#
# COMPACT_ATOMS: atom_id res chain seq x y z
N HIS A 1 -1.98 -9.03 8.12
CA HIS A 1 -3.18 -8.62 7.36
C HIS A 1 -3.62 -9.81 6.53
N THR A 2 -4.90 -10.16 6.58
CA THR A 2 -5.51 -11.22 5.76
C THR A 2 -6.59 -10.58 4.91
N ASN A 3 -6.55 -10.83 3.61
CA ASN A 3 -7.49 -10.23 2.67
C ASN A 3 -8.89 -10.85 2.85
N SER A 4 -9.92 -10.10 2.48
CA SER A 4 -11.30 -10.60 2.43
C SER A 4 -11.58 -11.32 1.11
N ARG A 5 -12.56 -12.24 1.12
CA ARG A 5 -12.90 -13.06 -0.07
C ARG A 5 -13.39 -12.25 -1.29
N ASP A 6 -13.83 -11.01 -1.06
CA ASP A 6 -14.41 -10.08 -2.04
C ASP A 6 -13.39 -9.03 -2.55
N GLU A 7 -12.10 -9.17 -2.21
CA GLU A 7 -11.03 -8.22 -2.59
C GLU A 7 -10.93 -7.96 -4.10
N ALA A 8 -11.20 -8.96 -4.93
CA ALA A 8 -11.17 -8.82 -6.39
C ALA A 8 -12.35 -8.01 -6.95
N LEU A 9 -13.41 -7.76 -6.15
CA LEU A 9 -14.65 -7.12 -6.58
C LEU A 9 -14.86 -5.72 -5.98
N GLY A 10 -14.35 -5.46 -4.78
CA GLY A 10 -14.50 -4.17 -4.13
C GLY A 10 -13.92 -4.12 -2.73
N LEU A 11 -14.27 -3.05 -2.00
CA LEU A 11 -13.95 -2.95 -0.58
C LEU A 11 -14.70 -4.03 0.22
N PRO A 12 -14.08 -4.53 1.31
CA PRO A 12 -14.66 -5.63 2.06
C PRO A 12 -15.98 -5.23 2.75
N THR A 13 -16.94 -6.14 2.70
CA THR A 13 -18.14 -6.10 3.55
C THR A 13 -17.82 -6.46 5.00
N ASP A 14 -18.70 -6.11 5.95
CA ASP A 14 -18.52 -6.49 7.36
C ASP A 14 -18.43 -8.01 7.54
N GLU A 15 -19.21 -8.77 6.77
CA GLU A 15 -19.16 -10.25 6.79
C GLU A 15 -17.80 -10.77 6.30
N SER A 16 -17.32 -10.28 5.15
CA SER A 16 -16.05 -10.75 4.58
C SER A 16 -14.84 -10.34 5.42
N ALA A 17 -14.86 -9.11 5.97
CA ALA A 17 -13.86 -8.64 6.92
C ALA A 17 -13.87 -9.47 8.22
N THR A 18 -15.06 -9.87 8.70
CA THR A 18 -15.18 -10.75 9.85
C THR A 18 -14.55 -12.12 9.57
N ILE A 19 -14.77 -12.71 8.40
CA ILE A 19 -14.14 -13.98 8.00
C ILE A 19 -12.62 -13.83 7.99
N ALA A 20 -12.10 -12.75 7.40
CA ALA A 20 -10.66 -12.47 7.38
C ALA A 20 -10.07 -12.36 8.80
N LEU A 21 -10.73 -11.63 9.69
CA LEU A 21 -10.33 -11.53 11.10
C LEU A 21 -10.37 -12.88 11.82
N ARG A 22 -11.46 -13.64 11.66
CA ARG A 22 -11.64 -14.96 12.28
C ARG A 22 -10.61 -15.97 11.79
N THR A 23 -10.13 -15.83 10.55
CA THR A 23 -9.03 -16.66 10.02
C THR A 23 -7.76 -16.47 10.83
N GLN A 24 -7.38 -15.23 11.15
CA GLN A 24 -6.23 -14.94 12.02
C GLN A 24 -6.43 -15.48 13.44
N GLN A 25 -7.64 -15.32 14.00
CA GLN A 25 -7.96 -15.79 15.34
C GLN A 25 -7.95 -17.31 15.45
N LEU A 26 -8.50 -18.02 14.47
CA LEU A 26 -8.47 -19.48 14.43
C LEU A 26 -7.03 -20.00 14.36
N ILE A 27 -6.17 -19.38 13.54
CA ILE A 27 -4.74 -19.73 13.52
C ILE A 27 -4.11 -19.46 14.89
N ALA A 28 -4.38 -18.31 15.50
CA ALA A 28 -3.76 -17.93 16.77
C ALA A 28 -4.20 -18.82 17.96
N GLU A 29 -5.50 -19.11 18.07
CA GLU A 29 -6.11 -19.70 19.26
C GLU A 29 -6.36 -21.21 19.14
N GLU A 30 -6.60 -21.72 17.92
CA GLU A 30 -7.07 -23.11 17.73
C GLU A 30 -6.07 -24.00 16.98
N SER A 31 -5.20 -23.43 16.13
CA SER A 31 -4.31 -24.26 15.29
C SER A 31 -3.11 -24.85 16.05
N GLY A 32 -2.76 -24.29 17.22
CA GLY A 32 -1.61 -24.71 18.03
C GLY A 32 -0.23 -24.31 17.46
N VAL A 33 -0.17 -23.63 16.31
CA VAL A 33 1.12 -23.22 15.69
C VAL A 33 1.90 -22.20 16.53
N THR A 34 1.23 -21.51 17.45
CA THR A 34 1.81 -20.52 18.36
C THR A 34 2.55 -21.15 19.55
N HIS A 35 2.40 -22.46 19.78
CA HIS A 35 3.00 -23.15 20.93
C HIS A 35 4.51 -23.34 20.82
N THR A 36 5.07 -23.27 19.61
CA THR A 36 6.51 -23.46 19.35
C THR A 36 7.02 -22.33 18.47
N ILE A 37 8.16 -21.75 18.84
CA ILE A 37 8.84 -20.75 18.02
C ILE A 37 9.47 -21.44 16.82
N ASP A 38 9.20 -20.93 15.62
CA ASP A 38 9.69 -21.46 14.35
C ASP A 38 9.53 -22.99 14.20
N PRO A 39 8.29 -23.49 14.13
CA PRO A 39 8.03 -24.93 14.07
C PRO A 39 8.58 -25.60 12.80
N LEU A 40 9.07 -24.83 11.83
CA LEU A 40 9.67 -25.32 10.59
C LEU A 40 11.20 -25.41 10.66
N ALA A 41 11.83 -24.92 11.74
CA ALA A 41 13.28 -24.93 11.94
C ALA A 41 13.86 -26.35 11.77
N GLY A 42 14.95 -26.44 11.01
CA GLY A 42 15.64 -27.70 10.72
C GLY A 42 14.98 -28.58 9.66
N SER A 43 13.84 -28.19 9.10
CA SER A 43 13.27 -28.86 7.93
C SER A 43 14.21 -28.72 6.73
N TYR A 44 14.81 -29.82 6.29
CA TYR A 44 15.79 -29.81 5.19
C TYR A 44 15.32 -29.05 3.95
N THR A 45 14.05 -29.24 3.55
CA THR A 45 13.48 -28.56 2.38
C THR A 45 13.32 -27.06 2.62
N ILE A 46 12.75 -26.67 3.77
CA ILE A 46 12.52 -25.25 4.08
C ILE A 46 13.85 -24.52 4.26
N GLU A 47 14.80 -25.10 4.99
CA GLU A 47 16.14 -24.52 5.19
C GLU A 47 16.87 -24.32 3.85
N LYS A 48 16.79 -25.30 2.94
CA LYS A 48 17.36 -25.19 1.61
C LYS A 48 16.71 -24.06 0.79
N GLU A 49 15.38 -23.97 0.78
CA GLU A 49 14.68 -22.92 0.05
C GLU A 49 14.92 -21.54 0.67
N THR A 50 15.00 -21.44 2.00
CA THR A 50 15.41 -20.23 2.71
C THR A 50 16.79 -19.78 2.27
N ALA A 51 17.78 -20.68 2.25
CA ALA A 51 19.13 -20.35 1.78
C ALA A 51 19.14 -19.85 0.32
N ARG A 52 18.36 -20.49 -0.55
CA ARG A 52 18.23 -20.09 -1.97
C ARG A 52 17.64 -18.69 -2.12
N ILE A 53 16.60 -18.35 -1.35
CA ILE A 53 16.00 -17.00 -1.36
C ILE A 53 17.01 -15.97 -0.86
N VAL A 54 17.75 -16.27 0.21
CA VAL A 54 18.79 -15.37 0.75
C VAL A 54 19.89 -15.10 -0.26
N GLU A 55 20.39 -16.14 -0.94
CA GLU A 55 21.41 -15.99 -1.99
C GLU A 55 20.88 -15.12 -3.15
N GLY A 56 19.69 -15.42 -3.65
CA GLY A 56 19.06 -14.64 -4.73
C GLY A 56 18.81 -13.18 -4.35
N ALA A 57 18.32 -12.92 -3.12
CA ALA A 57 18.10 -11.57 -2.62
C ALA A 57 19.41 -10.79 -2.49
N LYS A 58 20.48 -11.41 -1.95
CA LYS A 58 21.80 -10.79 -1.87
C LYS A 58 22.37 -10.44 -3.24
N ALA A 59 22.22 -11.33 -4.22
CA ALA A 59 22.65 -11.07 -5.59
C ALA A 59 21.88 -9.88 -6.22
N LEU A 60 20.57 -9.79 -5.97
CA LEU A 60 19.77 -8.64 -6.42
C LEU A 60 20.18 -7.33 -5.74
N ILE A 61 20.44 -7.36 -4.43
CA ILE A 61 20.93 -6.18 -3.69
C ILE A 61 22.27 -5.72 -4.27
N GLN A 62 23.22 -6.63 -4.47
CA GLN A 62 24.51 -6.29 -5.07
C GLN A 62 24.34 -5.68 -6.47
N LYS A 63 23.44 -6.23 -7.30
CA LYS A 63 23.15 -5.66 -8.61
C LYS A 63 22.59 -4.24 -8.52
N ILE A 64 21.74 -3.96 -7.54
CA ILE A 64 21.21 -2.61 -7.29
C ILE A 64 22.33 -1.66 -6.86
N ASP A 65 23.23 -2.12 -5.99
CA ASP A 65 24.40 -1.34 -5.56
C ASP A 65 25.32 -1.02 -6.75
N ASP A 66 25.59 -2.00 -7.62
CA ASP A 66 26.40 -1.84 -8.84
C ASP A 66 25.76 -0.86 -9.85
N ILE A 67 24.43 -0.75 -9.87
CA ILE A 67 23.70 0.21 -10.70
C ILE A 67 23.86 1.66 -10.19
N GLY A 68 24.24 1.82 -8.92
CA GLY A 68 24.35 3.11 -8.21
C GLY A 68 23.33 3.29 -7.08
N GLY A 69 22.74 2.20 -6.58
CA GLY A 69 21.74 2.20 -5.50
C GLY A 69 20.30 2.38 -5.99
N SER A 70 19.36 2.35 -5.04
CA SER A 70 17.92 2.28 -5.34
C SER A 70 17.37 3.45 -6.15
N ILE A 71 17.85 4.68 -5.91
CA ILE A 71 17.39 5.86 -6.66
C ILE A 71 17.77 5.72 -8.14
N GLN A 72 19.04 5.39 -8.42
CA GLN A 72 19.51 5.17 -9.78
C GLN A 72 18.81 3.97 -10.44
N ALA A 73 18.49 2.93 -9.67
CA ALA A 73 17.73 1.80 -10.18
C ALA A 73 16.28 2.16 -10.53
N ILE A 74 15.63 3.06 -9.78
CA ILE A 74 14.31 3.61 -10.11
C ILE A 74 14.40 4.46 -11.39
N ASP A 75 15.37 5.36 -11.48
CA ASP A 75 15.57 6.24 -12.64
C ASP A 75 15.82 5.43 -13.92
N LYS A 76 16.53 4.31 -13.82
CA LYS A 76 16.80 3.37 -14.92
C LYS A 76 15.67 2.36 -15.14
N GLN A 77 14.52 2.52 -14.47
CA GLN A 77 13.35 1.65 -14.56
C GLN A 77 13.65 0.16 -14.27
N PHE A 78 14.71 -0.13 -13.52
CA PHE A 78 15.17 -1.50 -13.29
C PHE A 78 14.09 -2.35 -12.59
N PHE A 79 13.48 -1.81 -11.54
CA PHE A 79 12.43 -2.50 -10.79
C PHE A 79 11.16 -2.69 -11.63
N GLN A 80 10.72 -1.64 -12.32
CA GLN A 80 9.52 -1.62 -13.13
C GLN A 80 9.61 -2.65 -14.25
N ASN A 81 10.75 -2.71 -14.95
CA ASN A 81 10.99 -3.67 -16.02
C ASN A 81 11.00 -5.11 -15.49
N ALA A 82 11.69 -5.37 -14.37
CA ALA A 82 11.74 -6.71 -13.77
C ALA A 82 10.35 -7.20 -13.31
N ILE A 83 9.54 -6.31 -12.71
CA ILE A 83 8.17 -6.63 -12.30
C ILE A 83 7.28 -6.88 -13.52
N ALA A 84 7.38 -6.03 -14.55
CA ALA A 84 6.59 -6.16 -15.77
C ALA A 84 6.91 -7.46 -16.54
N GLU A 85 8.18 -7.83 -16.63
CA GLU A 85 8.63 -9.09 -17.24
C GLU A 85 8.00 -10.29 -16.52
N ARG A 86 8.05 -10.31 -15.17
CA ARG A 86 7.45 -11.39 -14.38
C ARG A 86 5.93 -11.44 -14.48
N ALA A 87 5.27 -10.27 -14.54
CA ALA A 87 3.84 -10.20 -14.76
C ALA A 87 3.46 -10.75 -16.14
N TYR A 88 4.23 -10.44 -17.18
CA TYR A 88 4.04 -10.97 -18.52
C TYR A 88 4.24 -12.49 -18.58
N GLU A 89 5.31 -13.01 -17.99
CA GLU A 89 5.55 -14.46 -17.88
C GLU A 89 4.40 -15.18 -17.16
N PHE A 90 3.87 -14.58 -16.09
CA PHE A 90 2.74 -15.13 -15.36
C PHE A 90 1.45 -15.13 -16.20
N ALA A 91 1.15 -14.01 -16.87
CA ALA A 91 -0.01 -13.92 -17.77
C ALA A 91 0.09 -14.94 -18.92
N SER A 92 1.27 -15.06 -19.54
CA SER A 92 1.49 -16.05 -20.60
C SER A 92 1.26 -17.48 -20.11
N ARG A 93 1.77 -17.85 -18.93
CA ARG A 93 1.50 -19.18 -18.33
C ARG A 93 0.04 -19.43 -18.00
N LEU A 94 -0.73 -18.39 -17.67
CA LEU A 94 -2.18 -18.51 -17.48
C LEU A 94 -2.90 -18.76 -18.80
N GLU A 95 -2.50 -18.07 -19.87
CA GLU A 95 -3.07 -18.20 -21.21
C GLU A 95 -2.75 -19.56 -21.84
N THR A 96 -1.54 -20.08 -21.66
CA THR A 96 -1.15 -21.41 -22.14
C THR A 96 -1.73 -22.56 -21.31
N GLY A 97 -2.30 -22.25 -20.14
CA GLY A 97 -2.85 -23.24 -19.20
C GLY A 97 -1.80 -23.99 -18.38
N GLU A 98 -0.52 -23.60 -18.47
CA GLU A 98 0.55 -24.12 -17.61
C GLU A 98 0.28 -23.78 -16.14
N GLN A 99 -0.17 -22.56 -15.89
CA GLN A 99 -0.62 -22.12 -14.58
C GLN A 99 -2.15 -22.23 -14.49
N LYS A 100 -2.64 -22.98 -13.50
CA LYS A 100 -4.08 -23.13 -13.25
C LYS A 100 -4.55 -22.23 -12.11
N ILE A 101 -5.66 -21.53 -12.32
CA ILE A 101 -6.43 -20.82 -11.31
C ILE A 101 -7.84 -21.43 -11.29
N VAL A 102 -8.15 -22.10 -10.18
CA VAL A 102 -9.43 -22.77 -9.96
C VAL A 102 -10.56 -21.73 -9.95
N GLY A 103 -11.61 -22.00 -10.71
CA GLY A 103 -12.76 -21.10 -10.88
C GLY A 103 -12.56 -20.01 -11.94
N VAL A 104 -11.36 -19.87 -12.52
CA VAL A 104 -11.06 -18.88 -13.57
C VAL A 104 -10.72 -19.56 -14.89
N ASN A 105 -9.57 -20.24 -14.99
CA ASN A 105 -9.15 -20.95 -16.21
C ASN A 105 -9.24 -22.48 -16.09
N ALA A 106 -9.54 -23.00 -14.89
CA ALA A 106 -9.78 -24.42 -14.65
C ALA A 106 -10.97 -24.62 -13.70
N TYR A 107 -11.77 -25.66 -13.92
CA TYR A 107 -12.90 -26.04 -13.05
C TYR A 107 -13.94 -24.92 -12.86
N GLN A 108 -14.30 -24.22 -13.94
CA GLN A 108 -15.31 -23.17 -13.91
C GLN A 108 -16.71 -23.74 -13.65
N THR A 109 -17.52 -22.99 -12.92
CA THR A 109 -18.94 -23.29 -12.67
C THR A 109 -19.82 -22.27 -13.38
N GLU A 110 -20.94 -22.70 -13.97
CA GLU A 110 -21.83 -21.82 -14.74
C GLU A 110 -22.63 -20.83 -13.87
N GLU A 111 -22.83 -21.12 -12.58
CA GLU A 111 -23.57 -20.25 -11.66
C GLU A 111 -22.69 -19.15 -11.07
N ALA A 112 -22.85 -17.91 -11.57
CA ALA A 112 -22.34 -16.74 -10.89
C ALA A 112 -23.28 -16.35 -9.73
N LYS A 113 -22.87 -16.59 -8.48
CA LYS A 113 -23.58 -16.05 -7.32
C LYS A 113 -23.42 -14.53 -7.29
N ALA A 114 -24.54 -13.80 -7.19
CA ALA A 114 -24.51 -12.38 -6.90
C ALA A 114 -23.78 -12.18 -5.55
N GLN A 115 -22.69 -11.43 -5.57
CA GLN A 115 -21.98 -11.04 -4.35
C GLN A 115 -22.43 -9.64 -3.95
N ASP A 116 -22.68 -9.45 -2.66
CA ASP A 116 -22.90 -8.12 -2.12
C ASP A 116 -21.55 -7.39 -2.12
N ILE A 117 -21.49 -6.29 -2.87
CA ILE A 117 -20.27 -5.49 -3.04
C ILE A 117 -20.53 -4.16 -2.35
N LEU A 118 -19.61 -3.75 -1.47
CA LEU A 118 -19.70 -2.45 -0.83
C LEU A 118 -19.71 -1.34 -1.88
N LYS A 119 -20.80 -0.59 -1.95
CA LYS A 119 -20.91 0.61 -2.80
C LYS A 119 -20.72 1.85 -1.93
N VAL A 120 -19.76 2.68 -2.30
CA VAL A 120 -19.54 3.97 -1.65
C VAL A 120 -20.64 4.94 -2.09
N ASP A 121 -21.33 5.56 -1.12
CA ASP A 121 -22.37 6.55 -1.39
C ASP A 121 -21.75 7.84 -1.94
N PRO A 122 -22.12 8.29 -3.17
CA PRO A 122 -21.65 9.57 -3.72
C PRO A 122 -21.99 10.78 -2.84
N ALA A 123 -23.01 10.71 -1.98
CA ALA A 123 -23.35 11.78 -1.06
C ALA A 123 -22.22 12.12 -0.06
N LEU A 124 -21.35 11.15 0.25
CA LEU A 124 -20.20 11.35 1.15
C LEU A 124 -19.22 12.40 0.63
N GLU A 125 -19.04 12.50 -0.69
CA GLU A 125 -18.17 13.53 -1.29
C GLU A 125 -18.71 14.92 -0.98
N LYS A 126 -20.02 15.10 -1.20
CA LYS A 126 -20.69 16.38 -0.94
C LYS A 126 -20.62 16.75 0.54
N GLU A 127 -20.96 15.81 1.43
CA GLU A 127 -20.87 16.02 2.88
C GLU A 127 -19.45 16.42 3.30
N GLN A 128 -18.43 15.74 2.76
CA GLN A 128 -17.04 16.06 3.07
C GLN A 128 -16.62 17.44 2.55
N CYS A 129 -17.08 17.85 1.36
CA CYS A 129 -16.85 19.19 0.84
C CYS A 129 -17.50 20.26 1.71
N ASP A 130 -18.74 20.07 2.12
CA ASP A 130 -19.48 20.99 3.00
C ASP A 130 -18.79 21.10 4.37
N ARG A 131 -18.37 19.97 4.95
CA ARG A 131 -17.61 19.90 6.19
C ARG A 131 -16.27 20.63 6.09
N LEU A 132 -15.55 20.45 4.98
CA LEU A 132 -14.28 21.12 4.73
C LEU A 132 -14.45 22.64 4.57
N GLN A 133 -15.52 23.08 3.91
CA GLN A 133 -15.83 24.50 3.76
C GLN A 133 -16.13 25.14 5.12
N ALA A 134 -17.00 24.51 5.93
CA ALA A 134 -17.31 24.98 7.27
C ALA A 134 -16.07 24.98 8.18
N PHE A 135 -15.24 23.94 8.11
CA PHE A 135 -13.97 23.85 8.84
C PHE A 135 -13.04 25.03 8.49
N ARG A 136 -12.89 25.34 7.20
CA ARG A 136 -12.08 26.48 6.76
C ARG A 136 -12.67 27.81 7.18
N GLN A 137 -13.99 27.98 7.21
CA GLN A 137 -14.62 29.25 7.61
C GLN A 137 -14.44 29.55 9.11
N ASN A 138 -14.40 28.51 9.95
CA ASN A 138 -14.40 28.66 11.41
C ASN A 138 -13.00 28.66 12.07
N ARG A 139 -11.94 28.35 11.33
CA ARG A 139 -10.57 28.32 11.88
C ARG A 139 -9.95 29.72 11.97
N ASP A 140 -8.90 29.85 12.78
CA ASP A 140 -8.03 31.03 12.76
C ASP A 140 -7.20 31.06 11.46
N GLN A 141 -7.61 31.92 10.52
CA GLN A 141 -6.91 32.07 9.26
C GLN A 141 -5.51 32.65 9.43
N GLY A 142 -5.32 33.58 10.37
CA GLY A 142 -4.03 34.22 10.61
C GLY A 142 -2.99 33.19 11.08
N ALA A 143 -3.37 32.38 12.09
CA ALA A 143 -2.54 31.30 12.58
C ALA A 143 -2.24 30.26 11.49
N THR A 144 -3.25 29.87 10.71
CA THR A 144 -3.08 28.90 9.61
C THR A 144 -2.09 29.42 8.56
N THR A 145 -2.30 30.64 8.06
CA THR A 145 -1.46 31.26 7.03
C THR A 145 -0.03 31.43 7.52
N GLN A 146 0.16 31.84 8.77
CA GLN A 146 1.49 31.97 9.37
C GLN A 146 2.20 30.61 9.47
N ALA A 147 1.52 29.56 9.93
CA ALA A 147 2.11 28.23 10.03
C ALA A 147 2.49 27.65 8.66
N LEU A 148 1.64 27.84 7.64
CA LEU A 148 1.95 27.43 6.27
C LEU A 148 3.12 28.23 5.66
N ALA A 149 3.23 29.52 5.96
CA ALA A 149 4.37 30.33 5.52
C ALA A 149 5.68 29.84 6.15
N GLN A 150 5.67 29.50 7.44
CA GLN A 150 6.83 28.94 8.13
C GLN A 150 7.22 27.57 7.55
N LEU A 151 6.24 26.70 7.27
CA LEU A 151 6.49 25.43 6.59
C LEU A 151 7.14 25.64 5.21
N LYS A 152 6.67 26.62 4.45
CA LYS A 152 7.27 26.96 3.15
C LYS A 152 8.72 27.40 3.28
N THR A 153 9.02 28.27 4.24
CA THR A 153 10.40 28.73 4.50
C THR A 153 11.29 27.58 4.91
N ALA A 154 10.84 26.71 5.82
CA ALA A 154 11.58 25.52 6.23
C ALA A 154 11.86 24.57 5.05
N ALA A 155 10.88 24.39 4.16
CA ALA A 155 11.01 23.56 2.96
C ALA A 155 12.02 24.10 1.93
N GLN A 156 12.31 25.40 1.95
CA GLN A 156 13.35 26.00 1.10
C GLN A 156 14.76 25.83 1.67
N GLY A 157 14.86 25.50 2.96
CA GLY A 157 16.12 25.27 3.66
C GLY A 157 16.46 23.78 3.81
N GLN A 158 17.15 23.46 4.91
CA GLN A 158 17.51 22.10 5.31
C GLN A 158 16.88 21.70 6.65
N ASP A 159 15.89 22.46 7.09
CA ASP A 159 15.23 22.23 8.38
C ASP A 159 14.38 20.96 8.33
N ASN A 160 14.23 20.32 9.49
CA ASN A 160 13.29 19.21 9.63
C ASN A 160 11.86 19.73 9.46
N LEU A 161 11.12 19.21 8.48
CA LEU A 161 9.76 19.67 8.18
C LEU A 161 8.71 19.17 9.17
N MET A 162 8.97 18.08 9.90
CA MET A 162 7.94 17.46 10.76
C MET A 162 7.38 18.41 11.83
N PRO A 163 8.19 19.16 12.60
CA PRO A 163 7.68 20.17 13.53
C PRO A 163 6.76 21.21 12.86
N HIS A 164 7.11 21.67 11.66
CA HIS A 164 6.31 22.66 10.93
C HIS A 164 5.01 22.07 10.37
N ILE A 165 5.01 20.79 9.96
CA ILE A 165 3.79 20.08 9.55
C ILE A 165 2.84 19.92 10.75
N ILE A 166 3.36 19.53 11.91
CA ILE A 166 2.57 19.41 13.15
C ILE A 166 2.00 20.78 13.54
N GLN A 167 2.81 21.84 13.45
CA GLN A 167 2.36 23.20 13.73
C GLN A 167 1.25 23.65 12.76
N ALA A 168 1.39 23.35 11.47
CA ALA A 168 0.35 23.65 10.48
C ALA A 168 -0.94 22.86 10.77
N ALA A 169 -0.85 21.57 11.12
CA ALA A 169 -1.99 20.75 11.50
C ALA A 169 -2.69 21.27 12.78
N ASN A 170 -1.92 21.66 13.80
CA ASN A 170 -2.42 22.28 15.03
C ASN A 170 -3.07 23.65 14.75
N ALA A 171 -2.58 24.38 13.76
CA ALA A 171 -3.19 25.61 13.25
C ALA A 171 -4.37 25.34 12.29
N HIS A 172 -4.88 24.11 12.22
CA HIS A 172 -6.01 23.72 11.37
C HIS A 172 -5.78 23.91 9.85
N ALA A 173 -4.52 23.78 9.40
CA ALA A 173 -4.23 23.56 7.99
C ALA A 173 -4.69 22.16 7.57
N THR A 174 -5.27 22.08 6.37
CA THR A 174 -5.74 20.83 5.78
C THR A 174 -4.57 20.08 5.12
N LEU A 175 -4.71 18.76 4.94
CA LEU A 175 -3.72 17.95 4.21
C LEU A 175 -3.41 18.54 2.83
N GLY A 176 -4.45 19.01 2.12
CA GLY A 176 -4.30 19.63 0.81
C GLY A 176 -3.48 20.91 0.83
N GLU A 177 -3.63 21.77 1.86
CA GLU A 177 -2.87 23.02 1.99
C GLU A 177 -1.41 22.77 2.36
N ILE A 178 -1.16 21.83 3.28
CA ILE A 178 0.19 21.38 3.63
C ILE A 178 0.89 20.82 2.39
N ALA A 179 0.24 19.89 1.69
CA ALA A 179 0.78 19.28 0.48
C ALA A 179 1.00 20.32 -0.63
N HIS A 180 0.07 21.24 -0.85
CA HIS A 180 0.23 22.29 -1.88
C HIS A 180 1.36 23.27 -1.54
N THR A 181 1.54 23.60 -0.27
CA THR A 181 2.66 24.42 0.19
C THR A 181 4.00 23.77 -0.15
N LEU A 182 4.14 22.47 0.09
CA LEU A 182 5.35 21.71 -0.24
C LEU A 182 5.53 21.53 -1.76
N ARG A 183 4.45 21.29 -2.51
CA ARG A 183 4.49 21.27 -3.99
C ARG A 183 4.96 22.60 -4.57
N GLY A 184 4.63 23.72 -3.93
CA GLY A 184 5.10 25.04 -4.34
C GLY A 184 6.62 25.23 -4.21
N VAL A 185 7.31 24.36 -3.47
CA VAL A 185 8.77 24.38 -3.29
C VAL A 185 9.45 23.25 -4.07
N PHE A 186 8.94 22.01 -3.94
CA PHE A 186 9.55 20.82 -4.53
C PHE A 186 9.04 20.46 -5.92
N GLY A 187 7.94 21.08 -6.36
CA GLY A 187 7.24 20.70 -7.59
C GLY A 187 6.42 19.42 -7.45
N LEU A 188 6.11 18.82 -8.60
CA LEU A 188 5.39 17.55 -8.70
C LEU A 188 6.25 16.59 -9.52
N TYR A 189 6.44 15.37 -9.01
CA TYR A 189 7.08 14.31 -9.77
C TYR A 189 6.23 13.94 -10.99
N GLN A 190 6.88 13.75 -12.13
CA GLN A 190 6.29 13.23 -13.37
C GLN A 190 7.06 11.97 -13.75
N PRO A 191 6.41 10.79 -13.81
CA PRO A 191 7.05 9.53 -14.18
C PRO A 191 7.58 9.49 -15.62
#